data_AF-A0A445A175-F1
#
_entry.id   AF-A0A445A175-F1
#
_cell.length_a   1.000
_cell.length_b   1.000
_cell.length_c   1.000
_cell.angle_alpha   90.00
_cell.angle_beta   90.00
_cell.angle_gamma   90.00
#
_symmetry.space_group_name_H-M   'P 1'
#
loop_
_entity.id
_entity.type
_entity.pdbx_description
1 polymer ?
#
loop_
_entity_poly.entity_id
_entity_poly.type
_entity_poly.pdbx_seq_one_letter_code
_entity_poly.pdbx_strand_id
1 'polypeptide(L)'
;MISKLHINVELKEVVGFRDRCGWSNVEEITNGSVLVKTIEEALSSKEQDGPIWIVGTIVAINCSHNDWYYKACRRCPKKVETPVGNRYECDKCSHTHGTISIRLSYKVEVMVFEGTSSISLLL
;
A
#
# COMPACT_ATOMS: atom_id res chain seq x y z
N MET A 1 11.06 -23.51 2.53
CA MET A 1 9.71 -23.26 3.07
C MET A 1 9.08 -22.19 2.19
N ILE A 2 8.00 -22.48 1.46
CA ILE A 2 7.38 -21.50 0.54
C ILE A 2 6.09 -21.02 1.21
N SER A 3 6.06 -19.76 1.63
CA SER A 3 4.84 -19.11 2.12
C SER A 3 4.00 -18.66 0.93
N LYS A 4 2.72 -19.04 0.87
CA LYS A 4 1.79 -18.59 -0.16
C LYS A 4 0.82 -17.56 0.45
N LEU A 5 0.79 -16.37 -0.12
CA LEU A 5 -0.21 -15.34 0.19
C LEU A 5 -1.41 -15.53 -0.73
N HIS A 6 -2.58 -15.86 -0.18
CA HIS A 6 -3.84 -15.84 -0.93
C HIS A 6 -4.53 -14.49 -0.76
N ILE A 7 -4.72 -13.78 -1.88
CA ILE A 7 -5.50 -12.55 -1.94
C ILE A 7 -6.81 -12.90 -2.64
N ASN A 8 -7.94 -12.73 -1.96
CA ASN A 8 -9.26 -12.90 -2.58
C ASN A 8 -9.53 -11.71 -3.51
N VAL A 9 -9.46 -11.98 -4.81
CA VAL A 9 -9.63 -10.99 -5.89
C VAL A 9 -11.05 -10.40 -5.97
N GLU A 10 -12.04 -11.04 -5.35
CA GLU A 10 -13.44 -10.56 -5.33
C GLU A 10 -13.74 -9.64 -4.14
N LEU A 11 -12.80 -9.44 -3.22
CA LEU A 11 -12.99 -8.49 -2.12
C LEU A 11 -13.18 -7.08 -2.69
N LYS A 12 -14.25 -6.39 -2.26
CA LYS A 12 -14.58 -5.03 -2.69
C LYS A 12 -13.41 -4.04 -2.55
N GLU A 13 -12.52 -4.28 -1.57
CA GLU A 13 -11.30 -3.48 -1.37
C GLU A 13 -10.26 -3.70 -2.48
N VAL A 14 -10.10 -4.95 -2.95
CA VAL A 14 -9.21 -5.35 -4.06
C VAL A 14 -9.78 -4.86 -5.39
N VAL A 15 -11.09 -4.98 -5.59
CA VAL A 15 -11.80 -4.41 -6.74
C VAL A 15 -11.60 -2.88 -6.78
N GLY A 16 -11.81 -2.21 -5.65
CA GLY A 16 -11.58 -0.76 -5.56
C GLY A 16 -10.12 -0.35 -5.73
N PHE A 17 -9.15 -1.21 -5.42
CA PHE A 17 -7.74 -0.97 -5.73
C PHE A 17 -7.48 -1.07 -7.24
N ARG A 18 -8.05 -2.08 -7.92
CA ARG A 18 -7.99 -2.24 -9.38
C ARG A 18 -8.58 -1.03 -10.11
N ASP A 19 -9.64 -0.45 -9.58
CA ASP A 19 -10.30 0.71 -10.19
C ASP A 19 -9.51 2.02 -9.96
N ARG A 20 -8.65 2.09 -8.93
CA ARG A 20 -7.81 3.25 -8.62
C ARG A 20 -6.41 3.18 -9.23
N CYS A 21 -5.86 1.98 -9.35
CA CYS A 21 -4.63 1.70 -10.08
C CYS A 21 -5.03 1.47 -11.54
N GLY A 22 -5.28 2.56 -12.26
CA GLY A 22 -5.72 2.50 -13.65
C GLY A 22 -4.84 1.56 -14.47
N TRP A 23 -5.48 0.77 -15.35
CA TRP A 23 -4.82 -0.10 -16.33
C TRP A 23 -3.75 0.65 -17.17
N SER A 24 -3.84 1.98 -17.23
CA SER A 24 -2.87 2.88 -17.86
C SER A 24 -1.44 2.70 -17.36
N ASN A 25 -1.23 2.43 -16.06
CA ASN A 25 0.13 2.34 -15.51
C ASN A 25 0.86 1.05 -15.96
N VAL A 26 0.12 -0.03 -16.24
CA VAL A 26 0.71 -1.27 -16.76
C VAL A 26 1.05 -1.12 -18.24
N GLU A 27 0.19 -0.43 -19.01
CA GLU A 27 0.46 -0.12 -20.41
C GLU A 27 1.68 0.79 -20.59
N GLU A 28 1.87 1.78 -19.72
CA GLU A 28 3.05 2.67 -19.72
C GLU A 28 4.36 1.91 -19.45
N ILE A 29 4.34 0.94 -18.52
CA ILE A 29 5.48 0.05 -18.26
C ILE A 29 5.78 -0.81 -19.49
N THR A 30 4.75 -1.38 -20.12
CA THR A 30 4.93 -2.23 -21.32
C THR A 30 5.32 -1.45 -22.58
N ASN A 31 4.93 -0.18 -22.66
CA ASN A 31 5.26 0.71 -23.78
C ASN A 31 6.65 1.36 -23.62
N GLY A 32 7.37 1.07 -22.53
CA GLY A 32 8.69 1.64 -22.26
C GLY A 32 8.69 3.14 -21.95
N SER A 33 7.53 3.72 -21.64
CA SER A 33 7.43 5.14 -21.28
C SER A 33 7.89 5.43 -19.84
N VAL A 34 8.19 4.38 -19.08
CA VAL A 34 8.58 4.44 -17.68
C VAL A 34 10.02 3.97 -17.52
N LEU A 35 10.87 4.80 -16.92
CA LEU A 35 12.24 4.42 -16.56
C LEU A 35 12.23 3.49 -15.34
N VAL A 36 12.39 2.19 -15.60
CA VAL A 36 12.63 1.20 -14.55
C VAL A 36 14.10 1.29 -14.11
N LYS A 37 14.32 1.41 -12.80
CA LYS A 37 15.65 1.44 -12.19
C LYS A 37 15.87 0.20 -11.34
N THR A 38 17.14 -0.17 -11.21
CA THR A 38 17.54 -1.16 -10.23
C THR A 38 17.44 -0.61 -8.80
N ILE A 39 17.33 -1.48 -7.81
CA ILE A 39 17.35 -1.10 -6.38
C ILE A 39 18.60 -0.28 -6.05
N GLU A 40 19.77 -0.64 -6.58
CA GLU A 40 21.02 0.08 -6.33
C GLU A 40 21.02 1.48 -6.93
N GLU A 41 20.48 1.64 -8.14
CA GLU A 41 20.31 2.95 -8.79
C GLU A 41 19.29 3.83 -8.04
N ALA A 42 18.22 3.22 -7.53
CA ALA A 42 17.22 3.93 -6.74
C ALA A 42 17.78 4.42 -5.40
N LEU A 43 18.66 3.64 -4.76
CA LEU A 43 19.29 4.00 -3.49
C LEU A 43 20.47 4.98 -3.65
N SER A 44 21.17 4.95 -4.78
CA SER A 44 22.34 5.81 -5.05
C SER A 44 21.99 7.18 -5.60
N SER A 45 20.78 7.39 -6.12
CA SER A 45 20.33 8.70 -6.60
C SER A 45 20.17 9.69 -5.44
N LYS A 46 21.03 10.72 -5.37
CA LYS A 46 20.99 11.77 -4.35
C LYS A 46 19.82 12.76 -4.51
N GLU A 47 19.26 12.85 -5.72
CA GLU A 47 18.08 13.66 -6.04
C GLU A 47 17.08 12.76 -6.78
N GLN A 48 15.95 12.49 -6.14
CA GLN A 48 14.84 11.78 -6.77
C GLN A 48 13.79 12.82 -7.22
N ASP A 49 13.94 13.32 -8.45
CA ASP A 49 12.90 14.12 -9.10
C ASP A 49 11.78 13.20 -9.61
N GLY A 50 10.94 12.76 -8.68
CA GLY A 50 9.70 12.07 -8.99
C GLY A 50 9.68 10.55 -8.73
N PRO A 51 8.60 9.88 -9.14
CA PRO A 51 8.37 8.47 -8.83
C PRO A 51 9.38 7.57 -9.57
N ILE A 52 9.93 6.60 -8.83
CA ILE A 52 10.82 5.56 -9.36
C ILE A 52 10.05 4.25 -9.47
N TRP A 53 10.35 3.50 -10.53
CA TRP A 53 9.78 2.19 -10.77
C TRP A 53 10.85 1.12 -10.62
N ILE A 54 10.57 0.13 -9.78
CA ILE A 54 11.46 -1.01 -9.51
C ILE A 54 10.67 -2.27 -9.83
N VAL A 55 11.25 -3.17 -10.61
CA VAL A 55 10.68 -4.49 -10.86
C VAL A 55 11.35 -5.47 -9.92
N GLY A 56 10.59 -6.11 -9.03
CA GLY A 56 11.15 -7.05 -8.07
C GLY A 56 10.11 -8.00 -7.51
N THR A 57 10.59 -9.04 -6.84
CA THR A 57 9.77 -10.05 -6.17
C THR A 57 9.65 -9.70 -4.69
N ILE A 58 8.43 -9.67 -4.15
CA ILE A 58 8.24 -9.59 -2.69
C ILE A 58 8.69 -10.93 -2.09
N VAL A 59 9.78 -10.91 -1.32
CA VAL A 59 10.38 -12.11 -0.72
C VAL A 59 10.05 -12.26 0.76
N ALA A 60 9.66 -11.18 1.43
CA ALA A 60 9.16 -11.22 2.80
C ALA A 60 8.11 -10.14 3.04
N ILE A 61 7.17 -10.45 3.94
CA ILE A 61 6.20 -9.50 4.48
C ILE A 61 6.42 -9.45 5.98
N ASN A 62 6.82 -8.29 6.50
CA ASN A 62 7.08 -8.12 7.91
C ASN A 62 5.77 -7.77 8.64
N CYS A 63 5.07 -8.80 9.12
CA CYS A 63 3.88 -8.66 9.97
C CYS A 63 4.21 -8.78 11.47
N SER A 64 5.47 -8.65 11.87
CA SER A 64 5.88 -8.88 13.27
C SER A 64 5.28 -7.88 14.27
N HIS A 65 4.79 -6.74 13.77
CA HIS A 65 4.08 -5.75 14.57
C HIS A 65 2.56 -5.88 14.38
N ASN A 66 1.79 -5.88 15.48
CA ASN A 66 0.32 -5.88 15.47
C ASN A 66 -0.30 -4.61 14.83
N ASP A 67 0.52 -3.69 14.32
CA ASP A 67 0.15 -2.39 13.76
C ASP A 67 0.19 -2.35 12.21
N TRP A 68 0.08 -3.51 11.56
CA TRP A 68 0.06 -3.66 10.10
C TRP A 68 -1.20 -3.06 9.43
N TYR A 69 -2.16 -2.59 10.22
CA TYR A 69 -3.26 -1.76 9.77
C TYR A 69 -3.72 -0.78 10.87
N TYR A 70 -4.42 0.26 10.46
CA TYR A 70 -5.14 1.16 11.34
C TYR A 70 -6.53 1.45 10.80
N LYS A 71 -7.42 1.84 11.70
CA LYS A 71 -8.75 2.32 11.34
C LYS A 71 -8.63 3.74 10.79
N ALA A 72 -9.18 3.98 9.59
CA ALA A 72 -9.16 5.27 8.93
C ALA A 72 -10.59 5.78 8.67
N CYS A 73 -10.70 7.11 8.59
CA CYS A 73 -11.93 7.75 8.17
C CYS A 73 -12.30 7.32 6.73
N ARG A 74 -13.61 7.21 6.45
CA ARG A 74 -14.08 6.83 5.11
C ARG A 74 -13.94 7.98 4.10
N ARG A 75 -14.00 9.23 4.56
CA ARG A 75 -13.93 10.43 3.69
C ARG A 75 -12.52 11.01 3.55
N CYS A 76 -11.61 10.70 4.45
CA CYS A 76 -10.24 11.20 4.40
C CYS A 76 -9.25 10.15 4.92
N PRO A 77 -7.96 10.20 4.54
CA PRO A 77 -6.98 9.20 4.96
C PRO A 77 -6.55 9.30 6.43
N LYS A 78 -7.24 10.11 7.25
CA LYS A 78 -6.85 10.30 8.65
C LYS A 78 -7.18 9.05 9.47
N LYS A 79 -6.20 8.63 10.29
CA LYS A 79 -6.38 7.61 11.32
C LYS A 79 -7.45 8.07 12.32
N VAL A 80 -8.38 7.18 12.65
CA VAL A 80 -9.42 7.42 13.65
C VAL A 80 -9.19 6.51 14.84
N GLU A 81 -9.28 7.08 16.04
CA GLU A 81 -9.04 6.39 17.30
C GLU A 81 -10.35 5.89 17.93
N THR A 82 -10.26 5.38 19.17
CA THR A 82 -11.30 4.74 19.99
C THR A 82 -12.74 5.18 19.68
N PRO A 83 -13.67 4.24 19.48
CA PRO A 83 -15.06 4.60 19.21
C PRO A 83 -15.69 5.33 20.41
N VAL A 84 -16.53 6.32 20.12
CA VAL A 84 -17.47 6.90 21.08
C VAL A 84 -18.77 6.10 20.97
N GLY A 85 -18.94 5.10 21.85
CA GLY A 85 -20.02 4.12 21.75
C GLY A 85 -19.87 3.23 20.51
N ASN A 86 -20.85 3.23 19.61
CA ASN A 86 -20.84 2.46 18.34
C ASN A 86 -20.41 3.32 17.13
N ARG A 87 -19.78 4.47 17.37
CA ARG A 87 -19.45 5.44 16.34
C ARG A 87 -17.99 5.87 16.41
N TYR A 88 -17.44 6.23 15.27
CA TYR A 88 -16.12 6.83 15.13
C TYR A 88 -16.29 8.25 14.62
N GLU A 89 -15.66 9.20 15.30
CA GLU A 89 -15.65 10.60 14.88
C GLU A 89 -14.28 10.93 14.28
N CYS A 90 -14.29 11.49 13.07
CA CYS A 90 -13.08 12.02 12.47
C CYS A 90 -12.99 13.52 12.72
N ASP A 91 -12.06 13.92 13.57
CA ASP A 91 -11.76 15.32 13.92
C ASP A 91 -11.35 16.20 12.71
N LYS A 92 -10.79 15.61 11.64
CA LYS A 92 -10.36 16.37 10.44
C LYS A 92 -11.52 16.78 9.54
N CYS A 93 -12.55 15.95 9.41
CA CYS A 93 -13.69 16.24 8.54
C CYS A 93 -15.01 16.40 9.30
N SER A 94 -14.97 16.33 10.64
CA SER A 94 -16.11 16.40 11.55
C SER A 94 -17.24 15.43 11.21
N HIS A 95 -16.91 14.28 10.61
CA HIS A 95 -17.89 13.25 10.26
C HIS A 95 -17.91 12.12 11.28
N THR A 96 -19.12 11.72 11.64
CA THR A 96 -19.37 10.56 12.47
C THR A 96 -19.77 9.35 11.60
N HIS A 97 -19.06 8.25 11.77
CA HIS A 97 -19.28 6.99 11.08
C HIS A 97 -19.75 5.92 12.06
N GLY A 98 -20.70 5.07 11.67
CA GLY A 98 -21.00 3.86 12.45
C GLY A 98 -19.84 2.88 12.38
N THR A 99 -19.64 2.05 13.41
CA THR A 99 -18.58 1.02 13.49
C THR A 99 -18.50 0.09 12.27
N ILE A 100 -19.64 -0.21 11.62
CA ILE A 100 -19.73 -1.08 10.43
C ILE A 100 -19.18 -0.40 9.17
N SER A 101 -19.00 0.92 9.19
CA SER A 101 -18.64 1.74 8.02
C SER A 101 -17.18 2.22 8.01
N ILE A 102 -16.34 1.68 8.90
CA ILE A 102 -14.94 2.05 9.02
C ILE A 102 -14.10 1.48 7.87
N ARG A 103 -13.11 2.25 7.42
CA ARG A 103 -12.12 1.80 6.44
C ARG A 103 -10.89 1.28 7.19
N LEU A 104 -10.36 0.14 6.79
CA LEU A 104 -9.02 -0.29 7.21
C LEU A 104 -7.99 0.27 6.23
N SER A 105 -6.93 0.87 6.77
CA SER A 105 -5.76 1.30 6.02
C SER A 105 -4.58 0.44 6.46
N TYR A 106 -3.91 -0.18 5.48
CA TYR A 106 -2.79 -1.06 5.74
C TYR A 106 -1.48 -0.26 5.81
N LYS A 107 -0.54 -0.79 6.58
CA LYS A 107 0.83 -0.32 6.72
C LYS A 107 1.71 -1.57 6.70
N VAL A 108 2.06 -2.04 5.52
CA VAL A 108 2.73 -3.32 5.33
C VAL A 108 4.17 -3.08 4.95
N GLU A 109 5.09 -3.45 5.84
CA GLU A 109 6.50 -3.48 5.47
C GLU A 109 6.79 -4.76 4.68
N VAL A 110 7.36 -4.60 3.49
CA VAL A 110 7.72 -5.70 2.59
C VAL A 110 9.19 -5.62 2.24
N MET A 111 9.82 -6.78 2.04
CA MET A 111 11.14 -6.87 1.44
C MET A 111 10.98 -7.27 -0.03
N VAL A 112 11.50 -6.44 -0.92
CA VAL A 112 11.52 -6.67 -2.37
C VAL A 112 12.93 -7.04 -2.78
N PHE A 113 13.07 -8.08 -3.60
CA PHE A 113 14.33 -8.56 -4.18
C PHE A 113 14.27 -8.50 -5.70
N GLU A 114 15.27 -7.88 -6.32
CA GLU A 114 15.34 -7.69 -7.78
C GLU A 114 16.25 -8.72 -8.48
N GLY A 115 17.06 -9.47 -7.73
CA GLY A 115 17.99 -10.48 -8.29
C GLY A 115 19.43 -10.27 -7.81
N THR A 116 19.83 -9.02 -7.60
CA THR A 116 21.14 -8.62 -7.06
C THR A 116 21.03 -8.02 -5.68
N SER A 117 20.03 -7.18 -5.46
CA SER A 117 19.83 -6.43 -4.22
C SER A 117 18.40 -6.57 -3.69
N SER A 118 18.22 -6.18 -2.43
CA SER A 118 16.93 -6.15 -1.75
C SER A 118 16.68 -4.81 -1.07
N ILE A 119 15.43 -4.39 -1.02
CA ILE A 119 14.99 -3.15 -0.37
C ILE A 119 13.76 -3.41 0.50
N SER A 120 13.70 -2.77 1.66
CA SER A 120 12.48 -2.74 2.48
C SER A 120 11.62 -1.54 2.08
N LEU A 121 10.35 -1.78 1.78
CA LEU A 121 9.37 -0.77 1.40
C LEU A 121 8.16 -0.81 2.36
N LEU A 122 7.54 0.35 2.58
CA LEU A 122 6.29 0.46 3.32
C LEU A 122 5.14 0.69 2.33
N LEU A 123 4.21 -0.28 2.26
CA LEU A 123 3.00 -0.26 1.44
C LEU A 123 1.76 0.16 2.23
#